data_AF-A0A3B8L1S1-F1
#
_entry.id   AF-A0A3B8L1S1-F1
#
_cell.length_a   1.000
_cell.length_b   1.000
_cell.length_c   1.000
_cell.angle_alpha   90.00
_cell.angle_beta   90.00
_cell.angle_gamma   90.00
#
_symmetry.space_group_name_H-M   'P 1'
#
loop_
_entity.id
_entity.type
_entity.pdbx_description
1 polymer ?
#
loop_
_entity_poly.entity_id
_entity_poly.type
_entity_poly.pdbx_seq_one_letter_code
_entity_poly.pdbx_strand_id
1 'polypeptide(L)' 'MSVPFKTSRRVEFADTDMAGLIHFVTFYRMMESVEHEMFRTLGTSVMSEDENGNRRGWP' A
#
# COMPACT_ATOMS: atom_id res chain seq x y z
N MET A 1 18.71 11.98 -8.38
CA MET A 1 17.31 12.31 -8.02
C MET A 1 16.57 11.01 -7.76
N SER A 2 15.79 10.92 -6.67
CA SER A 2 14.86 9.80 -6.47
C SER A 2 13.61 10.01 -7.36
N VAL A 3 13.10 8.94 -7.97
CA VAL A 3 11.87 8.96 -8.78
C VAL A 3 10.72 8.47 -7.89
N PRO A 4 9.62 9.22 -7.76
CA PRO A 4 8.49 8.76 -6.94
C PRO A 4 7.81 7.55 -7.58
N PHE A 5 7.53 6.52 -6.76
CA PHE A 5 6.66 5.43 -7.16
C PHE A 5 5.20 5.91 -7.21
N LYS A 6 4.47 5.56 -8.26
CA LYS A 6 3.08 5.98 -8.48
C LYS A 6 2.25 4.78 -8.93
N THR A 7 1.05 4.67 -8.39
CA THR A 7 0.03 3.72 -8.84
C THR A 7 -1.28 4.46 -9.09
N SER A 8 -2.19 3.83 -9.84
CA SER A 8 -3.52 4.35 -10.14
C SER A 8 -4.55 3.29 -9.80
N ARG A 9 -5.61 3.70 -9.11
CA ARG A 9 -6.69 2.82 -8.68
C ARG A 9 -8.04 3.48 -8.96
N ARG A 10 -9.04 2.66 -9.25
CA ARG A 10 -10.43 3.12 -9.31
C ARG A 10 -10.96 3.31 -7.89
N VAL A 11 -11.68 4.41 -7.67
CA VAL A 11 -12.45 4.63 -6.44
C VAL A 11 -13.77 3.87 -6.59
N GLU A 12 -14.04 2.98 -5.65
CA GLU A 12 -15.29 2.20 -5.62
C GLU A 12 -16.34 2.89 -4.75
N PHE A 13 -17.62 2.54 -4.92
CA PHE A 13 -18.69 3.14 -4.11
C PHE A 13 -18.46 2.96 -2.59
N ALA A 14 -17.90 1.81 -2.19
CA ALA A 14 -17.56 1.50 -0.80
C ALA A 14 -16.46 2.40 -0.21
N ASP A 15 -15.69 3.10 -1.05
CA ASP A 15 -14.65 4.03 -0.62
C ASP A 15 -15.18 5.42 -0.30
N THR A 16 -16.43 5.69 -0.68
CA THR A 16 -17.06 7.01 -0.59
C THR A 16 -17.98 7.16 0.64
N ASP A 17 -18.23 8.39 1.04
CA ASP A 17 -19.15 8.73 2.13
C ASP A 17 -20.38 9.51 1.66
N MET A 18 -21.22 9.92 2.61
CA MET A 18 -22.48 10.62 2.34
C MET A 18 -22.29 12.02 1.74
N ALA A 19 -21.07 12.58 1.77
CA ALA A 19 -20.73 13.82 1.09
C ALA A 19 -20.44 13.61 -0.41
N GLY A 20 -20.42 12.36 -0.88
CA GLY A 20 -20.11 12.01 -2.28
C GLY A 20 -18.62 12.12 -2.61
N LEU A 21 -17.76 12.17 -1.59
CA LEU A 21 -16.31 12.18 -1.73
C LEU A 21 -15.75 10.87 -1.19
N ILE A 22 -14.48 10.61 -1.50
CA ILE A 22 -13.74 9.52 -0.84
C ILE A 22 -13.67 9.78 0.66
N HIS A 23 -14.04 8.78 1.46
CA HIS A 23 -13.93 8.86 2.91
C HIS A 23 -12.45 8.91 3.30
N PHE A 24 -12.07 9.82 4.21
CA PHE A 24 -10.66 10.10 4.48
C PHE A 24 -9.85 8.88 4.95
N VAL A 25 -10.49 7.92 5.65
CA VAL A 25 -9.83 6.67 6.09
C VAL A 25 -9.37 5.82 4.91
N THR A 26 -10.09 5.86 3.79
CA THR A 26 -9.74 5.10 2.58
C THR A 26 -8.35 5.51 2.07
N PHE A 27 -7.95 6.78 2.21
CA PHE A 27 -6.60 7.20 1.82
C PHE A 27 -5.49 6.42 2.54
N TYR A 28 -5.65 6.06 3.81
CA TYR A 28 -4.64 5.25 4.52
C TYR A 28 -4.51 3.85 3.95
N ARG A 29 -5.64 3.21 3.62
CA ARG A 29 -5.64 1.91 2.93
C ARG A 29 -4.99 2.00 1.55
N MET A 30 -5.20 3.13 0.88
CA MET A 30 -4.57 3.37 -0.41
C MET A 30 -3.05 3.53 -0.27
N MET A 31 -2.58 4.29 0.72
CA MET A 31 -1.15 4.47 1.01
C MET A 31 -0.46 3.13 1.31
N GLU A 32 -1.04 2.30 2.19
CA GLU A 32 -0.53 0.97 2.51
C GLU A 32 -0.43 0.10 1.25
N SER A 33 -1.47 0.08 0.41
CA SER A 33 -1.42 -0.68 -0.84
C SER A 33 -0.34 -0.17 -1.81
N VAL A 34 -0.11 1.15 -1.92
CA VAL A 34 0.99 1.70 -2.72
C VAL A 34 2.34 1.22 -2.20
N GLU A 35 2.53 1.21 -0.88
CA GLU A 35 3.76 0.77 -0.24
C GLU A 35 4.04 -0.72 -0.49
N HIS A 36 3.02 -1.57 -0.36
CA HIS A 36 3.12 -2.98 -0.72
C HIS A 36 3.50 -3.18 -2.20
N GLU A 37 2.90 -2.41 -3.11
CA GLU A 37 3.24 -2.46 -4.54
C GLU A 37 4.69 -2.01 -4.79
N MET A 38 5.13 -0.93 -4.14
CA MET A 38 6.50 -0.44 -4.22
C MET A 38 7.50 -1.50 -3.74
N PHE A 39 7.27 -2.11 -2.58
CA PHE A 39 8.14 -3.17 -2.05
C PHE A 39 8.26 -4.35 -3.02
N ARG A 40 7.14 -4.79 -3.62
CA ARG A 40 7.17 -5.84 -4.65
C ARG A 40 8.03 -5.47 -5.85
N THR A 41 8.04 -4.20 -6.27
CA THR A 41 8.90 -3.75 -7.39
C THR A 41 10.39 -3.82 -7.06
N LEU A 42 10.76 -3.77 -5.77
CA LEU A 42 12.13 -3.93 -5.30
C LEU A 42 12.51 -5.39 -5.03
N GLY A 43 11.62 -6.35 -5.34
CA GLY A 43 11.82 -7.77 -5.06
C GLY A 43 11.71 -8.12 -3.57
N THR A 44 11.13 -7.24 -2.75
CA THR A 44 10.86 -7.49 -1.34
C THR A 44 9.36 -7.62 -1.06
N SER A 45 9.02 -7.99 0.15
CA SER A 45 7.66 -8.13 0.65
C SER A 45 7.59 -7.51 2.03
N VAL A 46 6.40 -7.00 2.38
CA VAL A 46 6.11 -6.43 3.70
C VAL A 46 6.34 -7.46 4.80
N MET A 47 6.08 -8.73 4.52
CA MET A 47 6.47 -9.85 5.36
C MET A 47 7.50 -10.69 4.62
N SER A 48 8.66 -10.91 5.23
CA SER A 48 9.72 -11.77 4.69
C SER A 48 10.26 -12.70 5.78
N GLU A 49 10.79 -13.85 5.38
CA GLU A 49 11.45 -14.81 6.26
C GLU A 49 12.95 -14.81 5.91
N ASP A 50 13.79 -14.70 6.95
CA ASP A 50 15.25 -14.79 6.82
C ASP A 50 15.68 -16.26 6.64
N GLU A 51 16.93 -16.48 6.25
CA GLU A 51 17.54 -17.81 6.07
C GLU A 51 17.48 -18.67 7.35
N ASN A 52 17.38 -18.02 8.51
CA ASN A 52 17.26 -18.63 9.83
C ASN A 52 15.81 -18.89 10.27
N GLY A 53 14.82 -18.65 9.41
CA GLY A 53 13.38 -18.81 9.72
C GLY A 53 12.80 -17.68 10.58
N ASN A 54 13.55 -16.59 10.79
CA ASN A 54 13.07 -15.42 11.52
C ASN A 54 12.16 -14.58 10.61
N ARG A 55 10.94 -14.31 11.08
CA ARG A 55 9.98 -13.45 10.38
C ARG A 55 10.33 -11.98 10.60
N ARG A 56 10.48 -11.24 9.51
CA ARG A 56 10.64 -9.78 9.48
C ARG A 56 9.39 -9.18 8.85
N GLY A 57 8.85 -8.15 9.50
CA GLY A 57 7.66 -7.45 9.07
C GLY A 57 7.91 -5.97 8.89
N TRP A 58 7.02 -5.36 8.13
CA TRP A 58 6.81 -3.93 8.02
C TRP A 58 5.31 -3.67 8.19
N PRO A 59 4.87 -2.52 8.72
CA PRO A 59 5.65 -1.43 9.32
C PRO A 59 6.51 -1.85 10.50
#